data_AF-A0A6J6IFH2-F1
#
_entry.id   AF-A0A6J6IFH2-F1
#
_cell.length_a   1.000
_cell.length_b   1.000
_cell.length_c   1.000
_cell.angle_alpha   90.00
_cell.angle_beta   90.00
_cell.angle_gamma   90.00
#
_symmetry.space_group_name_H-M   'P 1'
#
loop_
_entity.id
_entity.type
_entity.pdbx_description
1 polymer ?
#
loop_
_entity_poly.entity_id
_entity_poly.type
_entity_poly.pdbx_seq_one_letter_code
_entity_poly.pdbx_strand_id
1 'polypeptide(L)'
;MSLRTKKSSGAPTVVVDRRVGTRVSLRILGAVNPSAALTQLSASYQSSVNPLEPGSVRISYAFANDGNVTLSARQRVSIDGLVGGAKTVKLENVGPVLPGDKVVIETSVPGIWPEGRVTAEVIADPFVGTDPDAGPDLPEITARTAVPAVSVVGLIALIVIVVGTTLVIRRGRKPSDSPDDTADLLVMVA
;
A
#
# COMPACT_ATOMS: atom_id res chain seq x y z
N MET A 1 -13.63 18.58 -38.57
CA MET A 1 -12.69 19.11 -39.58
C MET A 1 -11.77 17.97 -40.02
N SER A 2 -11.99 17.40 -41.21
CA SER A 2 -11.21 16.27 -41.72
C SER A 2 -9.95 16.79 -42.42
N LEU A 3 -8.77 16.44 -41.92
CA LEU A 3 -7.49 16.69 -42.60
C LEU A 3 -7.22 15.49 -43.50
N ARG A 4 -7.51 15.61 -44.80
CA ARG A 4 -7.01 14.68 -45.82
C ARG A 4 -5.55 15.03 -46.10
N THR A 5 -4.62 14.16 -45.76
CA THR A 5 -3.21 14.28 -46.17
C THR A 5 -3.11 13.91 -47.65
N LYS A 6 -2.48 14.78 -48.47
CA LYS A 6 -2.15 14.47 -49.88
C LYS A 6 -1.02 13.43 -49.91
N LYS A 7 -1.23 12.38 -50.69
CA LYS A 7 -0.36 11.21 -50.91
C LYS A 7 1.01 11.62 -51.50
N SER A 8 2.10 11.33 -50.80
CA SER A 8 3.42 11.14 -51.40
C SER A 8 3.56 9.65 -51.75
N SER A 9 4.05 9.36 -52.95
CA SER A 9 4.05 8.04 -53.58
C SER A 9 4.74 6.97 -52.72
N GLY A 10 3.97 5.97 -52.26
CA GLY A 10 4.49 4.72 -51.66
C GLY A 10 4.06 4.43 -50.22
N ALA A 11 3.50 5.39 -49.47
CA ALA A 11 3.14 5.19 -48.07
C ALA A 11 1.65 4.79 -47.86
N PRO A 12 1.33 3.93 -46.87
CA PRO A 12 -0.05 3.55 -46.54
C PRO A 12 -0.89 4.76 -46.09
N THR A 13 -2.15 4.82 -46.52
CA THR A 13 -3.07 5.93 -46.19
C THR A 13 -3.64 5.74 -44.80
N VAL A 14 -3.36 6.68 -43.88
CA VAL A 14 -3.90 6.68 -42.51
C VAL A 14 -5.14 7.57 -42.45
N VAL A 15 -6.29 6.99 -42.09
CA VAL A 15 -7.53 7.74 -41.83
C VAL A 15 -7.53 8.14 -40.36
N VAL A 16 -7.56 9.44 -40.09
CA VAL A 16 -7.58 10.00 -38.73
C VAL A 16 -8.98 10.51 -38.41
N ASP A 17 -9.64 9.90 -37.42
CA ASP A 17 -10.83 10.48 -36.76
C ASP A 17 -10.36 11.40 -35.62
N ARG A 18 -10.96 12.59 -35.49
CA ARG A 18 -10.67 13.54 -34.41
C ARG A 18 -11.96 13.90 -33.69
N ARG A 19 -12.04 13.56 -32.40
CA ARG A 19 -13.12 13.93 -31.50
C ARG A 19 -12.60 14.99 -30.53
N VAL A 20 -13.36 16.05 -30.34
CA VAL A 20 -13.04 17.14 -29.41
C VAL A 20 -14.17 17.24 -28.40
N GLY A 21 -13.83 17.23 -27.11
CA GLY A 21 -14.76 17.49 -26.03
C GLY A 21 -14.46 18.84 -25.38
N THR A 22 -15.50 19.62 -25.12
CA THR A 22 -15.40 20.88 -24.36
C THR A 22 -16.11 20.71 -23.03
N ARG A 23 -15.46 21.08 -21.92
CA ARG A 23 -16.08 21.07 -20.60
C ARG A 23 -16.86 22.38 -20.40
N VAL A 24 -18.13 22.27 -20.01
CA VAL A 24 -18.94 23.41 -19.58
C VAL A 24 -19.17 23.29 -18.08
N SER A 25 -18.76 24.29 -17.33
CA SER A 25 -18.97 24.37 -15.89
C SER A 25 -19.97 25.48 -15.60
N LEU A 26 -21.08 25.13 -14.96
CA LEU A 26 -22.11 26.08 -14.53
C LEU A 26 -22.07 26.22 -13.01
N ARG A 27 -22.19 27.44 -12.51
CA ARG A 27 -22.29 27.73 -11.09
C ARG A 27 -23.58 28.49 -10.81
N ILE A 28 -24.31 28.02 -9.82
CA ILE A 28 -25.51 28.68 -9.31
C ILE A 28 -25.09 29.59 -8.14
N LEU A 29 -25.79 30.72 -7.96
CA LEU A 29 -25.57 31.60 -6.82
C LEU A 29 -25.95 30.88 -5.52
N GLY A 30 -25.02 30.85 -4.56
CA GLY A 30 -25.19 30.17 -3.28
C GLY A 30 -23.90 30.17 -2.46
N ALA A 31 -24.01 29.78 -1.20
CA ALA A 31 -22.85 29.61 -0.32
C ALA A 31 -21.96 28.47 -0.84
N VAL A 32 -20.64 28.70 -0.85
CA VAL A 32 -19.65 27.69 -1.23
C VAL A 32 -19.29 26.89 0.01
N ASN A 33 -19.51 25.58 -0.03
CA ASN A 33 -19.20 24.65 1.05
C ASN A 33 -18.31 23.52 0.50
N PRO A 34 -16.99 23.76 0.41
CA PRO A 34 -16.02 22.76 -0.03
C PRO A 34 -15.79 21.76 1.12
N SER A 35 -16.00 20.48 0.85
CA SER A 35 -15.77 19.41 1.82
C SER A 35 -15.22 18.18 1.10
N ALA A 36 -14.14 17.63 1.61
CA ALA A 36 -13.52 16.42 1.07
C ALA A 36 -13.23 15.42 2.19
N ALA A 37 -13.31 14.14 1.85
CA ALA A 37 -13.02 13.06 2.78
C ALA A 37 -12.15 11.99 2.10
N LEU A 38 -11.22 11.44 2.86
CA LEU A 38 -10.53 10.21 2.49
C LEU A 38 -11.30 9.03 3.08
N THR A 39 -11.84 8.19 2.21
CA THR A 39 -12.69 7.05 2.59
C THR A 39 -12.10 5.74 2.06
N GLN A 40 -12.61 4.61 2.54
CA GLN A 40 -12.23 3.27 2.05
C GLN A 40 -10.72 3.00 2.09
N LEU A 41 -10.00 3.57 3.07
CA LEU A 41 -8.56 3.36 3.21
C LEU A 41 -8.26 1.90 3.56
N SER A 42 -7.50 1.25 2.68
CA SER A 42 -6.97 -0.09 2.87
C SER A 42 -5.50 -0.10 2.49
N ALA A 43 -4.69 -0.86 3.23
CA ALA A 43 -3.30 -1.07 2.89
C ALA A 43 -2.91 -2.52 3.14
N SER A 44 -2.05 -3.06 2.27
CA SER A 44 -1.53 -4.42 2.36
C SER A 44 -0.03 -4.44 2.08
N TYR A 45 0.70 -5.22 2.89
CA TYR A 45 2.12 -5.44 2.69
C TYR A 45 2.35 -6.61 1.74
N GLN A 46 3.16 -6.39 0.70
CA GLN A 46 3.60 -7.40 -0.26
C GLN A 46 5.05 -7.75 0.05
N SER A 47 5.25 -8.95 0.60
CA SER A 47 6.58 -9.49 0.94
C SER A 47 7.37 -9.80 -0.33
N SER A 48 8.68 -9.52 -0.31
CA SER A 48 9.60 -10.12 -1.28
C SER A 48 9.74 -11.63 -1.04
N VAL A 49 10.19 -12.35 -2.08
CA VAL A 49 10.56 -13.77 -2.00
C VAL A 49 11.84 -13.94 -1.19
N ASN A 50 12.75 -12.97 -1.25
CA ASN A 50 13.95 -12.96 -0.42
C ASN A 50 13.61 -12.28 0.92
N PRO A 51 13.77 -12.95 2.08
CA PRO A 51 13.46 -12.37 3.38
C PRO A 51 14.40 -11.22 3.78
N LEU A 52 15.53 -11.06 3.09
CA LEU A 52 16.50 -9.98 3.30
C LEU A 52 16.30 -8.80 2.34
N GLU A 53 15.25 -8.82 1.53
CA GLU A 53 14.89 -7.72 0.65
C GLU A 53 13.65 -6.98 1.17
N PRO A 54 13.58 -5.65 0.95
CA PRO A 54 12.40 -4.89 1.30
C PRO A 54 11.23 -5.25 0.37
N GLY A 55 10.03 -5.26 0.95
CA GLY A 55 8.78 -5.44 0.22
C GLY A 55 8.19 -4.13 -0.29
N SER A 56 6.92 -4.16 -0.65
CA SER A 56 6.13 -3.01 -1.05
C SER A 56 4.82 -2.93 -0.26
N VAL A 57 4.34 -1.72 0.00
CA VAL A 57 3.00 -1.53 0.58
C VAL A 57 2.08 -1.03 -0.52
N ARG A 58 1.00 -1.78 -0.78
CA ARG A 58 -0.09 -1.35 -1.65
C ARG A 58 -1.15 -0.64 -0.82
N ILE A 59 -1.54 0.55 -1.25
CA ILE A 59 -2.52 1.39 -0.56
C ILE A 59 -3.63 1.70 -1.55
N SER A 60 -4.87 1.53 -1.10
CA SER A 60 -6.08 1.87 -1.85
C SER A 60 -6.94 2.79 -0.97
N TYR A 61 -7.42 3.88 -1.55
CA TYR A 61 -8.32 4.82 -0.88
C TYR A 61 -9.21 5.51 -1.89
N ALA A 62 -10.30 6.10 -1.41
CA ALA A 62 -11.19 6.92 -2.22
C ALA A 62 -11.14 8.37 -1.72
N PHE A 63 -10.84 9.30 -2.63
CA PHE A 63 -11.04 10.72 -2.40
C PHE A 63 -12.50 11.06 -2.75
N ALA A 64 -13.29 11.41 -1.74
CA ALA A 64 -14.70 11.75 -1.87
C ALA A 64 -14.89 13.27 -1.75
N ASN A 65 -15.69 13.84 -2.65
CA ASN A 65 -16.09 15.24 -2.59
C ASN A 65 -17.50 15.34 -2.02
N ASP A 66 -17.59 15.57 -0.71
CA ASP A 66 -18.86 15.75 0.01
C ASP A 66 -19.36 17.21 -0.03
N GLY A 67 -18.62 18.09 -0.71
CA GLY A 67 -18.94 19.50 -0.86
C GLY A 67 -19.90 19.79 -2.01
N ASN A 68 -20.13 21.08 -2.27
CA ASN A 68 -21.00 21.54 -3.35
C ASN A 68 -20.25 22.18 -4.53
N VAL A 69 -18.92 22.08 -4.54
CA VAL A 69 -18.04 22.58 -5.62
C VAL A 69 -17.09 21.49 -6.07
N THR A 70 -16.64 21.53 -7.32
CA THR A 70 -15.62 20.60 -7.82
C THR A 70 -14.30 20.80 -7.07
N LEU A 71 -13.73 19.70 -6.57
CA LEU A 71 -12.48 19.68 -5.82
C LEU A 71 -11.42 18.86 -6.56
N SER A 72 -10.19 19.35 -6.56
CA SER A 72 -8.99 18.58 -6.91
C SER A 72 -8.12 18.49 -5.64
N ALA A 73 -7.08 17.67 -5.64
CA ALA A 73 -6.19 17.59 -4.48
C ALA A 73 -4.74 17.27 -4.85
N ARG A 74 -3.79 17.90 -4.14
CA ARG A 74 -2.42 17.42 -4.09
C ARG A 74 -2.36 16.30 -3.06
N GLN A 75 -1.55 15.28 -3.29
CA GLN A 75 -1.52 14.13 -2.40
C GLN A 75 -0.14 13.53 -2.25
N ARG A 76 0.09 13.02 -1.05
CA ARG A 76 1.31 12.32 -0.66
C ARG A 76 0.96 11.18 0.28
N VAL A 77 1.77 10.15 0.22
CA VAL A 77 1.69 9.01 1.14
C VAL A 77 2.94 9.00 1.98
N SER A 78 2.78 8.80 3.28
CA SER A 78 3.86 8.54 4.22
C SER A 78 3.71 7.13 4.78
N ILE A 79 4.80 6.37 4.78
CA ILE A 79 4.86 5.05 5.42
C ILE A 79 5.85 5.13 6.56
N ASP A 80 5.36 4.95 7.77
CA ASP A 80 6.16 4.98 8.98
C ASP A 80 6.40 3.55 9.51
N GLY A 81 7.67 3.23 9.73
CA GLY A 81 8.15 1.98 10.29
C GLY A 81 8.67 2.16 11.71
N LEU A 82 8.95 1.06 12.40
CA LEU A 82 9.58 1.13 13.72
C LEU A 82 11.08 1.47 13.61
N VAL A 83 11.68 1.13 12.47
CA VAL A 83 13.09 1.32 12.14
C VAL A 83 13.14 2.10 10.81
N GLY A 84 14.16 2.94 10.60
CA GLY A 84 14.36 3.62 9.31
C GLY A 84 13.51 4.87 9.03
N GLY A 85 12.56 5.22 9.89
CA GLY A 85 11.79 6.47 9.82
C GLY A 85 10.76 6.51 8.69
N ALA A 86 10.04 7.64 8.60
CA ALA A 86 8.95 7.78 7.65
C ALA A 86 9.44 7.97 6.21
N LYS A 87 8.98 7.12 5.30
CA LYS A 87 9.18 7.26 3.86
C LYS A 87 7.99 7.98 3.23
N THR A 88 8.20 9.20 2.74
CA THR A 88 7.17 9.98 2.06
C THR A 88 7.34 9.93 0.54
N VAL A 89 6.24 9.68 -0.18
CA VAL A 89 6.16 9.67 -1.64
C VAL A 89 5.07 10.62 -2.09
N LYS A 90 5.40 11.53 -3.02
CA LYS A 90 4.41 12.38 -3.69
C LYS A 90 3.70 11.58 -4.79
N LEU A 91 2.38 11.67 -4.84
CA LEU A 91 1.58 11.05 -5.90
C LEU A 91 1.22 12.08 -6.97
N GLU A 92 0.68 11.59 -8.08
CA GLU A 92 -0.02 12.43 -9.04
C GLU A 92 -1.21 13.10 -8.35
N ASN A 93 -1.51 14.34 -8.75
CA ASN A 93 -2.64 15.07 -8.18
C ASN A 93 -3.97 14.37 -8.52
N VAL A 94 -4.90 14.42 -7.59
CA VAL A 94 -6.28 14.03 -7.85
C VAL A 94 -6.87 15.06 -8.81
N GLY A 95 -7.35 14.60 -9.96
CA GLY A 95 -8.05 15.44 -10.92
C GLY A 95 -9.39 15.95 -10.37
N PRO A 96 -10.12 16.78 -11.15
CA PRO A 96 -11.34 17.41 -10.67
C PRO A 96 -12.45 16.39 -10.37
N VAL A 97 -12.83 16.28 -9.11
CA VAL A 97 -13.91 15.41 -8.59
C VAL A 97 -15.18 16.23 -8.42
N LEU A 98 -16.29 15.75 -8.98
CA LEU A 98 -17.58 16.42 -8.91
C LEU A 98 -18.20 16.33 -7.50
N PRO A 99 -19.08 17.28 -7.12
CA PRO A 99 -19.88 17.18 -5.91
C PRO A 99 -20.63 15.85 -5.81
N GLY A 100 -20.49 15.14 -4.69
CA GLY A 100 -21.10 13.83 -4.44
C GLY A 100 -20.39 12.64 -5.09
N ASP A 101 -19.38 12.88 -5.91
CA ASP A 101 -18.58 11.83 -6.53
C ASP A 101 -17.34 11.49 -5.70
N LYS A 102 -16.76 10.33 -6.02
CA LYS A 102 -15.48 9.88 -5.45
C LYS A 102 -14.61 9.21 -6.51
N VAL A 103 -13.30 9.33 -6.32
CA VAL A 103 -12.30 8.68 -7.18
C VAL A 103 -11.47 7.72 -6.34
N VAL A 104 -11.38 6.47 -6.79
CA VAL A 104 -10.54 5.43 -6.16
C VAL A 104 -9.14 5.52 -6.72
N ILE A 105 -8.16 5.54 -5.81
CA ILE A 105 -6.74 5.68 -6.12
C ILE A 105 -6.02 4.49 -5.52
N GLU A 106 -5.22 3.82 -6.34
CA GLU A 106 -4.35 2.73 -5.92
C GLU A 106 -2.89 3.11 -6.16
N THR A 107 -2.06 2.93 -5.14
CA THR A 107 -0.63 3.19 -5.23
C THR A 107 0.16 2.07 -4.57
N SER A 108 1.40 1.88 -5.02
CA SER A 108 2.33 0.95 -4.40
C SER A 108 3.62 1.68 -4.08
N VAL A 109 4.02 1.61 -2.81
CA VAL A 109 5.27 2.19 -2.31
C VAL A 109 6.27 1.05 -2.09
N PRO A 110 7.32 0.93 -2.93
CA PRO A 110 8.34 -0.09 -2.78
C PRO A 110 9.37 0.28 -1.71
N GLY A 111 10.20 -0.67 -1.32
CA GLY A 111 11.35 -0.43 -0.44
C GLY A 111 10.96 -0.28 1.04
N ILE A 112 9.96 -1.04 1.49
CA ILE A 112 9.49 -1.06 2.88
C ILE A 112 9.97 -2.35 3.55
N TRP A 113 10.75 -2.21 4.62
CA TRP A 113 11.29 -3.34 5.36
C TRP A 113 10.21 -4.04 6.21
N PRO A 114 10.29 -5.37 6.36
CA PRO A 114 9.35 -6.14 7.19
C PRO A 114 9.67 -5.96 8.68
N GLU A 115 9.23 -4.84 9.26
CA GLU A 115 9.50 -4.46 10.66
C GLU A 115 8.37 -4.85 11.63
N GLY A 116 7.45 -5.70 11.20
CA GLY A 116 6.33 -6.17 11.99
C GLY A 116 5.09 -5.29 11.85
N ARG A 117 5.14 -4.01 12.25
CA ARG A 117 4.01 -3.06 12.09
C ARG A 117 4.45 -1.79 11.38
N VAL A 118 3.80 -1.49 10.27
CA VAL A 118 3.98 -0.22 9.54
C VAL A 118 2.67 0.56 9.54
N THR A 119 2.77 1.88 9.58
CA THR A 119 1.63 2.78 9.49
C THR A 119 1.64 3.46 8.13
N ALA A 120 0.61 3.23 7.33
CA ALA A 120 0.38 3.94 6.08
C ALA A 120 -0.50 5.16 6.36
N GLU A 121 -0.02 6.32 5.95
CA GLU A 121 -0.69 7.61 6.10
C GLU A 121 -0.87 8.24 4.71
N VAL A 122 -2.12 8.53 4.36
CA VAL A 122 -2.50 9.27 3.15
C VAL A 122 -2.83 10.68 3.55
N ILE A 123 -2.22 11.64 2.88
CA ILE A 123 -2.40 13.06 3.14
C ILE A 123 -2.81 13.73 1.84
N ALA A 124 -3.94 14.42 1.86
CA ALA A 124 -4.47 15.15 0.74
C ALA A 124 -4.70 16.62 1.10
N ASP A 125 -4.28 17.49 0.20
CA ASP A 125 -4.40 18.94 0.26
C ASP A 125 -5.39 19.37 -0.83
N PRO A 126 -6.70 19.48 -0.49
CA PRO A 126 -7.75 19.75 -1.46
C PRO A 126 -7.77 21.22 -1.87
N PHE A 127 -8.19 21.50 -3.11
CA PHE A 127 -8.37 22.85 -3.63
C PHE A 127 -9.55 22.90 -4.61
N VAL A 128 -10.14 24.08 -4.78
CA VAL A 128 -11.32 24.29 -5.62
C VAL A 128 -10.93 24.41 -7.10
N GLY A 129 -11.61 23.67 -7.97
CA GLY A 129 -11.40 23.75 -9.42
C GLY A 129 -10.11 23.06 -9.88
N THR A 130 -9.35 23.71 -10.76
CA THR A 130 -8.13 23.14 -11.38
C THR A 130 -6.85 23.89 -11.02
N ASP A 131 -6.97 25.10 -10.48
CA ASP A 131 -5.84 25.92 -10.07
C ASP A 131 -5.75 25.93 -8.54
N PRO A 132 -4.70 25.35 -7.96
CA PRO A 132 -4.53 25.28 -6.50
C PRO A 132 -4.42 26.66 -5.84
N ASP A 133 -4.02 27.69 -6.58
CA ASP A 133 -3.76 29.02 -6.01
C ASP A 133 -4.94 30.00 -6.26
N ALA A 134 -6.00 29.56 -6.94
CA ALA A 134 -7.14 30.41 -7.32
C ALA A 134 -8.34 30.33 -6.37
N GLY A 135 -8.32 29.42 -5.39
CA GLY A 135 -9.41 29.14 -4.46
C GLY A 135 -9.12 29.58 -3.02
N PRO A 136 -10.10 29.42 -2.11
CA PRO A 136 -9.84 29.52 -0.68
C PRO A 136 -8.93 28.37 -0.22
N ASP A 137 -8.07 28.64 0.76
CA ASP A 137 -7.29 27.60 1.42
C ASP A 137 -8.23 26.62 2.14
N LEU A 138 -8.06 25.33 1.85
CA LEU A 138 -8.79 24.25 2.51
C LEU A 138 -7.84 23.52 3.47
N PRO A 139 -8.37 22.99 4.59
CA PRO A 139 -7.54 22.23 5.52
C PRO A 139 -7.05 20.93 4.87
N GLU A 140 -5.79 20.57 5.18
CA GLU A 140 -5.22 19.27 4.83
C GLU A 140 -6.04 18.15 5.51
N ILE A 141 -6.40 17.12 4.74
CA ILE A 141 -7.10 15.94 5.25
C ILE A 141 -6.14 14.75 5.29
N THR A 142 -6.27 13.95 6.35
CA THR A 142 -5.36 12.84 6.63
C THR A 142 -6.14 11.59 6.98
N ALA A 143 -5.73 10.44 6.45
CA ALA A 143 -6.23 9.14 6.83
C ALA A 143 -5.07 8.18 7.08
N ARG A 144 -5.16 7.38 8.15
CA ARG A 144 -4.09 6.49 8.59
C ARG A 144 -4.61 5.07 8.81
N THR A 145 -3.78 4.08 8.49
CA THR A 145 -4.07 2.68 8.78
C THR A 145 -2.78 1.94 9.11
N ALA A 146 -2.84 0.99 10.04
CA ALA A 146 -1.70 0.16 10.41
C ALA A 146 -1.82 -1.20 9.74
N VAL A 147 -0.69 -1.71 9.22
CA VAL A 147 -0.63 -2.97 8.49
C VAL A 147 0.50 -3.83 9.06
N PRO A 148 0.27 -5.15 9.25
CA PRO A 148 1.35 -6.06 9.58
C PRO A 148 2.30 -6.21 8.38
N ALA A 149 3.55 -5.76 8.54
CA ALA A 149 4.63 -5.93 7.57
C ALA A 149 5.52 -7.10 7.98
N VAL A 150 5.06 -8.32 7.71
CA VAL A 150 5.77 -9.56 8.05
C VAL A 150 6.25 -10.24 6.77
N SER A 151 7.51 -10.67 6.75
CA SER A 151 8.01 -11.52 5.67
C SER A 151 7.39 -12.91 5.78
N VAL A 152 6.60 -13.30 4.78
CA VAL A 152 5.98 -14.64 4.73
C VAL A 152 7.04 -15.72 4.67
N VAL A 153 8.09 -15.50 3.87
CA VAL A 153 9.21 -16.44 3.74
C VAL A 153 10.02 -16.51 5.04
N GLY A 154 10.28 -15.37 5.69
CA GLY A 154 10.92 -15.33 7.00
C GLY A 154 10.11 -16.08 8.07
N LEU A 155 8.79 -15.95 8.06
CA LEU A 155 7.91 -16.66 8.98
C LEU A 155 7.95 -18.18 8.76
N ILE A 156 7.92 -18.63 7.50
CA ILE A 156 8.04 -20.06 7.16
C ILE A 156 9.40 -20.60 7.60
N ALA A 157 10.49 -19.89 7.30
CA ALA A 157 11.84 -20.29 7.69
C ALA A 157 11.98 -20.41 9.22
N LEU A 158 11.43 -19.44 9.97
CA LEU A 158 11.41 -19.48 11.43
C LEU A 158 10.65 -20.71 11.96
N ILE A 159 9.48 -21.02 11.39
CA ILE A 159 8.70 -22.21 11.77
C ILE A 159 9.51 -23.49 11.53
N VAL A 160 10.17 -23.62 10.37
CA VAL A 160 11.01 -24.79 10.05
C VAL A 160 12.15 -24.94 11.04
N ILE A 161 12.83 -23.85 11.41
CA ILE A 161 13.92 -23.86 12.40
C ILE A 161 13.41 -24.28 13.78
N VAL A 162 12.29 -23.72 14.24
CA VAL A 162 11.72 -24.05 15.56
C VAL A 162 11.28 -25.51 15.62
N VAL A 163 10.58 -26.00 14.59
CA VAL A 163 10.16 -27.40 14.51
C VAL A 163 11.36 -28.34 14.40
N GLY A 164 12.34 -28.01 13.55
CA GLY A 164 13.57 -28.79 13.42
C GLY A 164 14.34 -28.90 14.74
N THR A 165 14.53 -27.78 15.43
CA THR A 165 15.25 -27.71 16.70
C THR A 165 14.52 -28.48 17.81
N THR A 166 13.21 -28.32 17.92
CA THR A 166 12.41 -29.06 18.91
C THR A 166 12.41 -30.56 18.66
N LEU A 167 12.39 -31.02 17.40
CA LEU A 167 12.51 -32.43 17.06
C LEU A 167 13.90 -33.00 17.39
N VAL A 168 14.97 -32.24 17.14
CA VAL A 168 16.34 -32.64 17.49
C VAL A 168 16.50 -32.78 19.02
N ILE A 169 16.01 -31.79 19.79
CA ILE A 169 16.04 -31.83 21.26
C ILE A 169 15.21 -33.00 21.80
N ARG A 170 14.04 -33.27 21.22
CA ARG A 170 13.19 -34.41 21.62
C ARG A 170 13.84 -35.76 21.29
N ARG A 171 14.54 -35.87 20.16
CA ARG A 171 15.27 -37.10 19.77
C ARG A 171 16.52 -37.35 20.63
N GLY A 172 17.16 -36.30 21.13
CA GLY A 172 18.31 -36.39 22.03
C GLY A 172 17.95 -36.83 23.46
N ARG A 173 16.68 -36.76 23.84
CA ARG A 173 16.15 -37.30 25.11
C ARG A 173 15.73 -38.77 24.94
N LYS A 174 16.67 -39.66 24.63
CA LYS A 174 16.46 -41.09 24.90
C LYS A 174 16.62 -41.30 26.42
N PRO A 175 15.66 -41.92 27.11
CA PRO A 175 15.89 -42.41 28.46
C PRO A 175 17.09 -43.34 28.42
N SER A 176 18.11 -43.07 29.23
CA SER A 176 19.07 -44.10 29.57
C SER A 176 18.28 -45.19 30.28
N ASP A 177 18.00 -46.29 29.58
CA ASP A 177 17.73 -47.56 30.24
C ASP A 177 18.88 -47.80 31.20
N SER A 178 18.61 -47.72 32.50
CA SER A 178 19.46 -48.32 33.50
C SER A 178 19.40 -49.82 33.24
N PRO A 179 20.49 -50.48 32.80
CA PRO A 179 20.50 -51.92 32.73
C PRO A 179 20.50 -52.42 34.17
N ASP A 180 19.45 -53.16 34.53
CA ASP A 180 19.53 -54.15 35.59
C ASP A 180 20.69 -55.09 35.24
N ASP A 181 21.84 -54.89 35.88
CA ASP A 181 22.81 -55.98 36.02
C ASP A 181 23.74 -55.75 37.22
N THR A 182 23.30 -56.22 38.39
CA THR A 182 24.12 -57.08 39.26
C THR A 182 23.17 -57.92 40.10
N ALA A 183 22.61 -58.94 39.45
CA ALA A 183 22.16 -60.16 40.11
C ALA A 183 23.36 -61.07 40.50
N ASP A 184 24.53 -60.49 40.80
CA ASP A 184 25.79 -61.24 40.90
C ASP A 184 26.66 -60.87 42.12
N LEU A 185 26.02 -60.50 43.24
CA LEU A 185 26.66 -60.47 44.57
C LEU A 185 25.93 -61.35 45.58
N LEU A 186 25.59 -62.57 45.15
CA LEU A 186 25.15 -63.67 46.02
C LEU A 186 26.27 -64.69 46.31
N VAL A 187 27.56 -64.40 46.04
CA VAL A 187 28.64 -65.43 46.19
C VAL A 187 29.86 -65.01 47.04
N MET A 188 29.94 -63.80 47.61
CA MET A 188 31.12 -63.48 48.44
C MET A 188 30.78 -62.63 49.68
N VAL A 189 31.11 -63.20 50.84
CA VAL A 189 31.18 -62.60 52.19
C VAL A 189 30.01 -62.93 53.15
N ALA A 190 30.37 -63.83 54.08
CA ALA A 190 29.92 -64.00 55.47
C ALA A 190 28.56 -64.67 55.75
#